data_AF-A0AAW7LID3-F1
#
_entry.id   AF-A0AAW7LID3-F1
#
_cell.length_a   1.000
_cell.length_b   1.000
_cell.length_c   1.000
_cell.angle_alpha   90.00
_cell.angle_beta   90.00
_cell.angle_gamma   90.00
#
_symmetry.space_group_name_H-M   'P 1'
#
loop_
_entity.id
_entity.type
_entity.pdbx_description
1 polymer ?
#
loop_
_entity_poly.entity_id
_entity_poly.type
_entity_poly.pdbx_seq_one_letter_code
_entity_poly.pdbx_strand_id
1 'polypeptide(L)'
;MNTVVKNWRIVSIFKGEEMVGKILWGICVDDMTYRFAAGDYISTSKIVEVSPHSQLIKTVSGSLYQVIGEGQKAEVQMKDFELLRRGFSPEQITQLNLAPNGFFH
;
A
#
# COMPACT_ATOMS: atom_id res chain seq x y z
N MET A 1 0.39 -11.87 13.66
CA MET A 1 -0.89 -11.13 13.67
C MET A 1 -1.41 -11.09 12.26
N ASN A 2 -2.67 -11.48 12.03
CA ASN A 2 -3.20 -11.77 10.71
C ASN A 2 -4.25 -10.72 10.32
N THR A 3 -3.98 -9.95 9.28
CA THR A 3 -4.91 -9.01 8.67
C THR A 3 -5.17 -9.46 7.23
N VAL A 4 -6.41 -9.55 6.82
CA VAL A 4 -6.81 -10.00 5.48
C VAL A 4 -7.02 -8.78 4.58
N VAL A 5 -6.39 -8.77 3.42
CA VAL A 5 -6.35 -7.63 2.50
C VAL A 5 -6.78 -8.04 1.10
N LYS A 6 -7.64 -7.25 0.46
CA LYS A 6 -8.03 -7.40 -0.96
C LYS A 6 -7.68 -6.17 -1.78
N ASN A 7 -7.80 -6.27 -3.10
CA ASN A 7 -7.51 -5.18 -4.06
C ASN A 7 -6.15 -4.53 -3.79
N TRP A 8 -5.15 -5.40 -3.59
CA TRP A 8 -3.90 -5.04 -2.96
C TRP A 8 -2.80 -4.76 -3.98
N ARG A 9 -1.83 -3.95 -3.55
CA ARG A 9 -0.72 -3.48 -4.36
C ARG A 9 0.57 -3.54 -3.57
N ILE A 10 1.64 -3.97 -4.24
CA ILE A 10 2.99 -3.71 -3.77
C ILE A 10 3.42 -2.38 -4.35
N VAL A 11 3.58 -1.38 -3.48
CA VAL A 11 3.97 -0.03 -3.88
C VAL A 11 5.45 0.17 -3.61
N SER A 12 6.22 0.40 -4.67
CA SER A 12 7.62 0.82 -4.59
C SER A 12 7.67 2.33 -4.31
N ILE A 13 8.36 2.71 -3.23
CA ILE A 13 8.53 4.10 -2.83
C ILE A 13 9.89 4.59 -3.29
N PHE A 14 9.90 5.67 -4.07
CA PHE A 14 11.10 6.29 -4.62
C PHE A 14 11.38 7.66 -4.02
N LYS A 15 12.65 7.99 -3.82
CA LYS A 15 13.09 9.35 -3.49
C LYS A 15 13.91 9.85 -4.68
N GLY A 16 13.24 10.52 -5.62
CA GLY A 16 13.82 10.80 -6.93
C GLY A 16 13.93 9.49 -7.72
N GLU A 17 15.16 9.10 -8.08
CA GLU A 17 15.46 7.86 -8.80
C GLU A 17 15.79 6.67 -7.87
N GLU A 18 16.05 6.94 -6.59
CA GLU A 18 16.44 5.90 -5.62
C GLU A 18 15.20 5.19 -5.04
N MET A 19 15.15 3.85 -5.14
CA MET A 19 14.11 3.06 -4.48
C MET A 19 14.41 2.90 -2.98
N VAL A 20 13.58 3.49 -2.12
CA VAL A 20 13.74 3.49 -0.66
C VAL A 20 13.16 2.22 -0.02
N GLY A 21 12.11 1.65 -0.63
CA GLY A 21 11.51 0.41 -0.14
C GLY A 21 10.18 0.09 -0.80
N LYS A 22 9.58 -1.01 -0.36
CA LYS A 22 8.26 -1.46 -0.82
C LYS A 22 7.30 -1.56 0.35
N ILE A 23 6.05 -1.19 0.16
CA ILE A 23 4.99 -1.37 1.16
C ILE A 23 3.81 -2.12 0.55
N LEU A 24 2.95 -2.66 1.41
CA LEU A 24 1.65 -3.18 1.00
C LEU A 24 0.62 -2.06 1.15
N TRP A 25 -0.14 -1.84 0.08
CA TRP A 25 -1.34 -1.00 0.10
C TRP A 25 -2.55 -1.82 -0.31
N GLY A 26 -3.71 -1.63 0.30
CA GLY A 26 -4.93 -2.37 -0.08
C GLY A 26 -6.12 -2.05 0.80
N ILE A 27 -7.15 -2.89 0.72
CA ILE A 27 -8.40 -2.71 1.47
C ILE A 27 -8.54 -3.84 2.51
N CYS A 28 -8.76 -3.46 3.76
CA CYS A 28 -9.04 -4.38 4.85
C CYS A 28 -10.31 -5.19 4.56
N VAL A 29 -10.22 -6.51 4.68
CA VAL A 29 -11.38 -7.41 4.67
C VAL A 29 -11.73 -7.79 6.10
N ASP A 30 -10.72 -8.20 6.87
CA ASP A 30 -10.85 -8.58 8.26
C ASP A 30 -9.53 -8.32 8.99
N ASP A 31 -9.61 -7.90 10.24
CA ASP A 31 -8.45 -7.61 11.07
C ASP A 31 -8.66 -8.06 12.51
N MET A 32 -8.04 -9.20 12.86
CA MET A 32 -8.09 -9.75 14.21
C MET A 32 -7.40 -8.87 15.26
N THR A 33 -6.72 -7.81 14.84
CA THR A 33 -6.00 -6.89 15.73
C THR A 33 -6.77 -5.62 16.06
N TYR A 34 -7.96 -5.42 15.47
CA TYR A 34 -8.80 -4.24 15.65
C TYR A 34 -8.11 -2.90 15.32
N ARG A 35 -7.04 -2.94 14.51
CA ARG A 35 -6.36 -1.75 13.99
C ARG A 35 -7.10 -1.14 12.81
N PHE A 36 -7.84 -1.97 12.06
CA PHE A 36 -8.55 -1.57 10.84
C PHE A 36 -9.98 -2.11 10.87
N ALA A 37 -10.95 -1.27 10.51
CA ALA A 37 -12.29 -1.74 10.21
C ALA A 37 -12.33 -2.38 8.80
N ALA A 38 -13.32 -3.24 8.56
CA ALA A 38 -13.55 -3.77 7.22
C ALA A 38 -13.86 -2.62 6.26
N GLY A 39 -13.17 -2.57 5.12
CA GLY A 39 -13.26 -1.49 4.14
C GLY A 39 -12.22 -0.38 4.32
N ASP A 40 -11.49 -0.33 5.43
CA ASP A 40 -10.42 0.65 5.62
C ASP A 40 -9.26 0.43 4.65
N TYR A 41 -8.62 1.52 4.26
CA TYR A 41 -7.37 1.47 3.51
C TYR A 41 -6.21 1.11 4.42
N ILE A 42 -5.41 0.15 3.99
CA ILE A 42 -4.20 -0.28 4.66
C ILE A 42 -3.01 0.28 3.90
N SER A 43 -2.11 0.95 4.62
CA SER A 43 -0.77 1.30 4.15
C SER A 43 0.24 0.81 5.18
N THR A 44 1.02 -0.20 4.83
CA THR A 44 1.90 -0.87 5.80
C THR A 44 3.26 -0.19 5.96
N SER A 45 4.02 -0.65 6.94
CA SER A 45 5.48 -0.47 6.96
C SER A 45 6.17 -1.28 5.85
N LYS A 46 7.50 -1.12 5.73
CA LYS A 46 8.30 -1.78 4.67
C LYS A 46 8.08 -3.30 4.68
N ILE A 47 7.84 -3.87 3.50
CA ILE A 47 7.79 -5.31 3.27
C ILE A 47 9.20 -5.89 3.43
N VAL A 48 9.30 -6.98 4.17
CA VAL A 48 10.54 -7.75 4.32
C VAL A 48 10.47 -9.10 3.63
N GLU A 49 9.27 -9.66 3.46
CA GLU A 49 9.06 -10.97 2.85
C GLU A 49 7.71 -11.00 2.13
N VAL A 50 7.70 -11.60 0.95
CA VAL A 50 6.49 -11.93 0.20
C VAL A 50 6.56 -13.42 -0.09
N SER A 51 5.53 -14.16 0.33
CA SER A 51 5.42 -15.60 0.14
C SER A 51 4.27 -15.88 -0.84
N PRO A 52 4.53 -15.97 -2.17
CA PRO A 52 3.47 -16.07 -3.17
C PRO A 52 2.63 -17.35 -3.05
N HIS A 53 3.23 -18.45 -2.61
CA HIS A 53 2.55 -19.74 -2.46
C HIS A 53 1.47 -19.71 -1.36
N SER A 54 1.74 -19.01 -0.26
CA SER A 54 0.81 -18.85 0.86
C SER A 54 0.02 -17.54 0.81
N GLN A 55 0.28 -16.68 -0.19
CA GLN A 55 -0.32 -15.35 -0.31
C GLN A 55 -0.14 -14.53 0.99
N LEU A 56 1.03 -14.63 1.60
CA LEU A 56 1.38 -13.93 2.84
C LEU A 56 2.44 -12.85 2.58
N ILE A 57 2.26 -11.71 3.23
CA ILE A 57 3.21 -10.60 3.21
C ILE A 57 3.61 -10.28 4.64
N LYS A 58 4.91 -10.27 4.90
CA LYS A 58 5.49 -9.88 6.18
C LYS A 58 6.14 -8.52 6.08
N THR A 59 5.91 -7.72 7.10
CA THR A 59 6.47 -6.37 7.20
C THR A 59 7.56 -6.29 8.28
N VAL A 60 8.37 -5.24 8.22
CA VAL A 60 9.45 -5.00 9.20
C VAL A 60 8.93 -4.87 10.63
N SER A 61 7.68 -4.42 10.80
CA SER A 61 7.00 -4.40 12.11
C SER A 61 6.66 -5.78 12.67
N GLY A 62 6.87 -6.86 11.91
CA GLY A 62 6.47 -8.22 12.26
C GLY A 62 5.00 -8.54 11.98
N SER A 63 4.21 -7.58 11.46
CA SER A 63 2.82 -7.82 11.04
C SER A 63 2.78 -8.72 9.79
N LEU A 64 1.83 -9.65 9.77
CA LEU A 64 1.53 -10.54 8.66
C LEU A 64 0.19 -10.13 8.01
N TYR A 65 0.19 -10.08 6.69
CA TYR A 65 -0.99 -9.75 5.90
C TYR A 65 -1.27 -10.90 4.95
N GLN A 66 -2.47 -11.47 5.05
CA GLN A 66 -2.98 -12.44 4.10
C GLN A 66 -3.62 -11.66 2.95
N VAL A 67 -3.12 -11.85 1.74
CA VAL A 67 -3.69 -11.19 0.56
C VAL A 67 -4.64 -12.12 -0.17
N ILE A 68 -5.71 -11.56 -0.73
CA ILE A 68 -6.73 -12.28 -1.51
C ILE A 68 -6.88 -11.61 -2.88
N GLY A 69 -6.91 -12.45 -3.91
CA GLY A 69 -7.01 -12.02 -5.31
C GLY A 69 -5.67 -11.58 -5.89
N GLU A 70 -5.70 -11.11 -7.13
CA GLU A 70 -4.51 -10.69 -7.85
C GLU A 70 -3.96 -9.37 -7.31
N GLY A 71 -2.65 -9.37 -7.02
CA GLY A 71 -1.93 -8.17 -6.63
C GLY A 71 -1.38 -7.42 -7.83
N GLN A 72 -1.33 -6.09 -7.72
CA GLN A 72 -0.70 -5.23 -8.72
C GLN A 72 0.58 -4.59 -8.17
N LYS A 73 1.41 -4.07 -9.07
CA LYS A 73 2.59 -3.26 -8.71
C LYS A 73 2.31 -1.81 -9.04
N ALA A 74 2.74 -0.92 -8.16
CA ALA A 74 2.66 0.52 -8.39
C ALA A 74 3.93 1.22 -7.88
N GLU A 75 4.13 2.44 -8.33
CA GLU A 75 5.27 3.27 -7.95
C GLU A 75 4.79 4.62 -7.47
N VAL A 76 5.35 5.10 -6.36
CA VAL A 76 4.96 6.38 -5.75
C VAL A 76 6.21 7.10 -5.28
N GLN A 77 6.24 8.42 -5.45
CA GLN A 77 7.32 9.26 -4.94
C GLN A 77 7.16 9.48 -3.43
N MET A 78 8.27 9.59 -2.70
CA MET A 78 8.29 9.73 -1.25
C MET A 78 7.51 10.96 -0.77
N LYS A 79 7.47 12.03 -1.59
CA LYS A 79 6.67 13.23 -1.34
C LYS A 79 5.16 12.94 -1.25
N ASP A 80 4.69 11.90 -1.94
CA ASP A 80 3.27 11.51 -2.04
C ASP A 80 2.93 10.35 -1.10
N PHE A 81 3.89 9.85 -0.32
CA PHE A 81 3.71 8.70 0.57
C PHE A 81 2.62 8.96 1.63
N GLU A 82 2.48 10.20 2.10
CA GLU A 82 1.41 10.56 3.05
C GLU A 82 0.01 10.46 2.44
N LEU A 83 -0.14 10.57 1.12
CA LEU A 83 -1.43 10.36 0.45
C LEU A 83 -1.87 8.89 0.55
N LEU A 84 -0.94 7.94 0.43
CA LEU A 84 -1.23 6.51 0.62
C LEU A 84 -1.75 6.24 2.03
N ARG A 85 -1.16 6.88 3.05
CA ARG A 85 -1.59 6.77 4.45
C ARG A 85 -2.97 7.38 4.70
N ARG A 86 -3.36 8.36 3.89
CA ARG A 86 -4.70 8.98 3.91
C ARG A 86 -5.73 8.21 3.10
N GLY A 87 -5.36 7.07 2.52
CA GLY A 87 -6.27 6.19 1.78
C GLY A 87 -6.38 6.49 0.29
N PHE A 88 -5.57 7.38 -0.28
CA PHE A 88 -5.50 7.53 -1.72
C PHE A 88 -4.84 6.29 -2.34
N SER A 89 -5.43 5.75 -3.39
CA SER A 89 -4.81 4.67 -4.15
C SER A 89 -3.61 5.17 -4.95
N PRO A 90 -2.63 4.30 -5.26
CA PRO A 90 -1.52 4.67 -6.14
C PRO A 90 -1.97 5.29 -7.46
N GLU A 91 -3.04 4.78 -8.07
CA GLU A 91 -3.61 5.33 -9.31
C GLU A 91 -4.14 6.75 -9.13
N GLN A 92 -4.85 7.02 -8.01
CA GLN A 92 -5.34 8.37 -7.72
C GLN A 92 -4.18 9.34 -7.55
N ILE A 93 -3.08 8.91 -6.90
CA ILE A 93 -1.86 9.71 -6.76
C ILE A 93 -1.22 9.96 -8.12
N THR A 94 -1.12 8.95 -8.98
CA THR A 94 -0.63 9.11 -10.35
C THR A 94 -1.47 10.11 -11.13
N GLN A 95 -2.81 10.04 -11.02
CA GLN A 95 -3.71 10.99 -11.67
C GLN A 95 -3.53 12.42 -11.15
N LEU A 96 -3.37 12.61 -9.83
CA LEU A 96 -3.10 13.91 -9.24
C LEU A 96 -1.77 14.51 -9.74
N ASN A 97 -0.76 13.68 -9.93
CA ASN A 97 0.55 14.12 -10.44
C ASN A 97 0.54 14.41 -11.95
N LEU A 98 -0.38 13.79 -12.71
CA LEU A 98 -0.57 14.03 -14.15
C LEU A 98 -1.50 15.21 -14.44
N ALA A 99 -2.34 15.60 -13.48
CA ALA A 99 -3.21 16.76 -13.62
C ALA A 99 -2.34 18.03 -13.78
N PRO A 100 -2.57 18.85 -14.82
CA PRO A 100 -1.85 20.10 -14.98
C PRO A 100 -2.11 20.98 -13.73
N ASN A 101 -1.04 21.59 -13.19
CA ASN A 101 -1.00 22.45 -11.99
C ASN A 101 -1.89 23.72 -12.04
N GLY A 102 -2.98 23.75 -12.81
CA GLY A 102 -3.74 24.96 -13.14
C GLY A 102 -5.13 25.11 -12.53
N PHE A 103 -5.61 24.19 -11.68
CA PHE A 103 -7.02 24.24 -11.20
C PHE A 103 -7.22 24.48 -9.71
N PHE A 104 -6.16 24.73 -8.95
CA PHE A 104 -6.27 25.17 -7.56
C PHE A 104 -5.40 26.39 -7.34
N HIS A 105 -5.97 27.56 -7.63
CA HIS A 105 -5.45 28.85 -7.19
C HIS A 105 -6.59 29.77 -6.78
#